data_AF-A0A5E4KAM4-F1
#
_entry.id   AF-A0A5E4KAM4-F1
#
_cell.length_a   1.000
_cell.length_b   1.000
_cell.length_c   1.000
_cell.angle_alpha   90.00
_cell.angle_beta   90.00
_cell.angle_gamma   90.00
#
_symmetry.space_group_name_H-M   'P 1'
#
loop_
_entity.id
_entity.type
_entity.pdbx_description
1 polymer ?
#
loop_
_entity_poly.entity_id
_entity_poly.type
_entity_poly.pdbx_seq_one_letter_code
_entity_poly.pdbx_strand_id
1 'polypeptide(L)'
;MDKLPGNNRLLKISIVIISLLFISSSLILFESIGKIKQQEKIISNLTDQAEVQKEKISQLETSVVNLEQNLSSKEESLKNETRAEQKLEMELINLTAVARVQYGLLAVDENNVGHLIPVEVIIKNGSGNLFLNVANVLVDETLQSSVQTAVHVARDIARKSLSDKDVLINIESPAETRGVVVSGESAGGAITLATIAALEGKMIKNKVLMTGTINEDHSIGRIGAPREKALAAKENGAVMFLVPAGQKIEVGDVGIEVREVATIEDAESLAISS
;
A
#
# COMPACT_ATOMS: atom_id res chain seq x y z
N MET A 1 -96.37 -70.93 0.10
CA MET A 1 -95.82 -69.73 -0.56
C MET A 1 -94.36 -69.60 -0.17
N ASP A 2 -93.51 -70.01 -1.10
CA ASP A 2 -92.12 -69.61 -1.32
C ASP A 2 -91.31 -69.03 -0.15
N LYS A 3 -90.51 -69.91 0.49
CA LYS A 3 -89.29 -69.47 1.16
C LYS A 3 -88.30 -69.04 0.08
N LEU A 4 -88.24 -67.72 -0.15
CA LEU A 4 -87.23 -67.04 -0.96
C LEU A 4 -85.83 -67.66 -0.77
N PRO A 5 -85.23 -68.29 -1.80
CA PRO A 5 -83.89 -68.87 -1.71
C PRO A 5 -82.76 -67.84 -1.85
N GLY A 6 -83.00 -66.56 -1.54
CA GLY A 6 -82.09 -65.44 -1.80
C GLY A 6 -81.15 -65.06 -0.65
N ASN A 7 -81.59 -65.17 0.62
CA ASN A 7 -80.86 -64.55 1.75
C ASN A 7 -79.55 -65.27 2.12
N ASN A 8 -79.53 -66.61 2.06
CA ASN A 8 -78.33 -67.41 2.34
C ASN A 8 -77.26 -67.32 1.25
N ARG A 9 -77.64 -67.01 0.00
CA ARG A 9 -76.68 -66.79 -1.08
C ARG A 9 -76.02 -65.41 -0.96
N LEU A 10 -76.81 -64.37 -0.66
CA LEU A 10 -76.29 -63.02 -0.42
C LEU A 10 -75.34 -62.96 0.78
N LEU A 11 -75.70 -63.60 1.91
CA LEU A 11 -74.83 -63.66 3.09
C LEU A 11 -73.48 -64.35 2.80
N LYS A 12 -73.51 -65.47 2.06
CA LYS A 12 -72.30 -66.19 1.64
C LYS A 12 -71.42 -65.35 0.72
N ILE A 13 -72.02 -64.61 -0.21
CA ILE A 13 -71.30 -63.70 -1.12
C ILE A 13 -70.65 -62.55 -0.34
N SER A 14 -71.37 -61.93 0.61
CA SER A 14 -70.81 -60.86 1.45
C SER A 14 -69.64 -61.33 2.33
N ILE A 15 -69.71 -62.54 2.91
CA ILE A 15 -68.61 -63.14 3.68
C ILE A 15 -67.37 -63.36 2.80
N VAL A 16 -67.56 -63.84 1.56
CA VAL A 16 -66.46 -64.03 0.60
C VAL A 16 -65.84 -62.69 0.22
N ILE A 17 -66.63 -61.65 -0.03
CA ILE A 17 -66.13 -60.30 -0.34
C ILE A 17 -65.36 -59.71 0.83
N ILE A 18 -65.89 -59.80 2.06
CA ILE A 18 -65.21 -59.31 3.26
C ILE A 18 -63.90 -60.07 3.50
N SER A 19 -63.88 -61.38 3.27
CA SER A 19 -62.65 -62.19 3.40
C SER A 19 -61.60 -61.79 2.36
N LEU A 20 -62.02 -61.54 1.11
CA LEU A 20 -61.15 -61.04 0.04
C LEU A 20 -60.58 -59.65 0.35
N LEU A 21 -61.42 -58.75 0.89
CA LEU A 21 -60.98 -57.42 1.34
C LEU A 21 -60.00 -57.49 2.52
N PHE A 22 -60.20 -58.43 3.45
CA PHE A 22 -59.26 -58.68 4.54
C PHE A 22 -57.91 -59.20 4.04
N ILE A 23 -57.93 -60.12 3.07
CA ILE A 23 -56.71 -60.68 2.47
C ILE A 23 -55.95 -59.62 1.67
N SER A 24 -56.64 -58.79 0.87
CA SER A 24 -56.00 -57.73 0.11
C SER A 24 -55.42 -56.62 1.00
N SER A 25 -56.15 -56.22 2.05
CA SER A 25 -55.66 -55.28 3.06
C SER A 25 -54.44 -55.83 3.81
N SER A 26 -54.47 -57.12 4.19
CA SER A 26 -53.33 -57.80 4.81
C SER A 26 -52.09 -57.83 3.91
N LEU A 27 -52.28 -58.06 2.60
CA LEU A 27 -51.20 -58.00 1.61
C LEU A 27 -50.58 -56.59 1.50
N ILE A 28 -51.42 -55.55 1.44
CA ILE A 28 -50.98 -54.15 1.38
C ILE A 28 -50.20 -53.77 2.64
N LEU A 29 -50.67 -54.21 3.81
CA LEU A 29 -49.96 -54.02 5.08
C LEU A 29 -48.59 -54.71 5.07
N PHE A 30 -48.51 -55.94 4.57
CA PHE A 30 -47.24 -56.67 4.49
C PHE A 30 -46.21 -55.99 3.58
N GLU A 31 -46.63 -55.53 2.39
CA GLU A 31 -45.76 -54.79 1.47
C GLU A 31 -45.32 -53.45 2.07
N SER A 32 -46.21 -52.77 2.80
CA SER A 32 -45.92 -51.52 3.49
C SER A 32 -44.93 -51.70 4.63
N ILE A 33 -45.06 -52.77 5.42
CA ILE A 33 -44.10 -53.14 6.48
C ILE A 33 -42.72 -53.44 5.88
N GLY A 34 -42.67 -54.10 4.72
CA GLY A 34 -41.41 -54.35 4.01
C GLY A 34 -40.69 -53.06 3.59
N LYS A 35 -41.43 -52.09 3.04
CA LYS A 35 -40.90 -50.77 2.65
C LYS A 35 -40.39 -49.97 3.85
N ILE A 36 -41.13 -50.00 4.97
CA ILE A 36 -40.74 -49.32 6.22
C ILE A 36 -39.41 -49.89 6.75
N LYS A 37 -39.24 -51.21 6.79
CA LYS A 37 -37.98 -51.83 7.22
C LYS A 37 -36.78 -51.45 6.33
N GLN A 38 -36.99 -51.31 5.02
CA GLN A 38 -35.95 -50.83 4.12
C GLN A 38 -35.58 -49.36 4.41
N GLN A 39 -36.58 -48.51 4.62
CA GLN A 39 -36.37 -47.10 4.95
C GLN A 39 -35.64 -46.94 6.29
N GLU A 40 -36.00 -47.70 7.33
CA GLU A 40 -35.29 -47.70 8.61
C GLU A 40 -33.80 -48.03 8.45
N LYS A 41 -33.48 -49.00 7.58
CA LYS A 41 -32.08 -49.36 7.30
C LYS A 41 -31.33 -48.23 6.56
N ILE A 42 -31.99 -47.56 5.61
CA ILE A 42 -31.42 -46.40 4.92
C ILE A 42 -31.19 -45.26 5.91
N ILE A 43 -32.17 -44.98 6.77
CA ILE A 43 -32.08 -43.94 7.80
C ILE A 43 -30.93 -44.23 8.75
N SER A 44 -30.82 -45.46 9.27
CA SER A 44 -29.70 -45.86 10.13
C SER A 44 -28.34 -45.62 9.47
N ASN A 45 -28.16 -46.05 8.22
CA ASN A 45 -26.91 -45.85 7.50
C ASN A 45 -26.60 -44.36 7.25
N LEU A 46 -27.63 -43.55 6.93
CA LEU A 46 -27.48 -42.10 6.77
C LEU A 46 -27.14 -41.42 8.11
N THR A 47 -27.70 -41.88 9.22
CA THR A 47 -27.39 -41.39 10.56
C THR A 47 -25.93 -41.70 10.91
N ASP A 48 -25.47 -42.92 10.67
CA ASP A 48 -24.07 -43.31 10.89
C ASP A 48 -23.11 -42.45 10.04
N GLN A 49 -23.46 -42.20 8.76
CA GLN A 49 -22.68 -41.31 7.89
C GLN A 49 -22.65 -39.87 8.38
N ALA A 50 -23.77 -39.34 8.88
CA ALA A 50 -23.84 -37.99 9.43
C ALA A 50 -22.98 -37.85 10.69
N GLU A 51 -22.91 -38.87 11.54
CA GLU A 51 -22.07 -38.88 12.73
C GLU A 51 -20.57 -38.89 12.37
N VAL A 52 -20.17 -39.73 11.41
CA VAL A 52 -18.78 -39.74 10.88
C VAL A 52 -18.40 -38.40 10.24
N GLN A 53 -19.32 -37.77 9.51
CA GLN A 53 -19.06 -36.44 8.94
C GLN A 53 -18.91 -35.37 10.02
N LYS A 54 -19.70 -35.43 11.09
CA LYS A 54 -19.60 -34.51 12.22
C LYS A 54 -18.25 -34.60 12.92
N GLU A 55 -17.71 -35.80 13.10
CA GLU A 55 -16.35 -35.99 13.63
C GLU A 55 -15.28 -35.38 12.72
N LYS A 56 -15.37 -35.59 11.39
CA LYS A 56 -14.45 -34.99 10.43
C LYS A 56 -14.50 -33.46 10.45
N ILE A 57 -15.69 -32.87 10.55
CA ILE A 57 -15.86 -31.42 10.66
C ILE A 57 -15.17 -30.91 11.93
N SER A 58 -15.35 -31.57 13.07
CA SER A 58 -14.70 -31.18 14.32
C SER A 58 -13.15 -31.25 14.25
N GLN A 59 -12.62 -32.28 13.58
CA GLN A 59 -11.18 -32.41 13.33
C GLN A 59 -10.65 -31.30 12.40
N LEU A 60 -11.42 -30.96 11.36
CA LEU A 60 -11.09 -29.87 10.44
C LEU A 60 -11.11 -28.53 11.16
N GLU A 61 -12.12 -28.24 11.97
CA GLU A 61 -12.22 -27.02 12.78
C GLU A 61 -11.00 -26.86 13.69
N THR A 62 -10.59 -27.94 14.37
CA THR A 62 -9.38 -27.93 15.22
C THR A 62 -8.12 -27.65 14.42
N SER A 63 -8.02 -28.23 13.22
CA SER A 63 -6.88 -28.01 12.32
C SER A 63 -6.82 -26.57 11.82
N VAL A 64 -7.96 -25.96 11.51
CA VAL A 64 -8.06 -24.55 11.11
C VAL A 64 -7.56 -23.64 12.22
N VAL A 65 -8.02 -23.86 13.47
CA VAL A 65 -7.57 -23.06 14.63
C VAL A 65 -6.06 -23.14 14.82
N ASN A 66 -5.47 -24.34 14.73
CA ASN A 66 -4.02 -24.51 14.86
C ASN A 66 -3.25 -23.82 13.72
N LEU A 67 -3.78 -23.85 12.49
CA LEU A 67 -3.16 -23.18 11.35
C LEU A 67 -3.21 -21.66 11.50
N GLU A 68 -4.32 -21.11 11.97
CA GLU A 68 -4.46 -19.67 12.25
C GLU A 68 -3.45 -19.20 13.31
N GLN A 69 -3.25 -20.00 14.37
CA GLN A 69 -2.24 -19.71 15.39
C GLN A 69 -0.81 -19.75 14.84
N ASN A 70 -0.49 -20.75 14.02
CA ASN A 70 0.81 -20.85 13.37
C ASN A 70 1.06 -19.69 12.40
N LEU A 71 0.04 -19.27 11.65
CA LEU A 71 0.11 -18.14 10.75
C LEU A 71 0.42 -16.85 11.53
N SER A 72 -0.33 -16.57 12.59
CA SER A 72 -0.12 -15.40 13.45
C SER A 72 1.30 -15.36 14.05
N SER A 73 1.78 -16.49 14.55
CA SER A 73 3.15 -16.60 15.09
C SER A 73 4.22 -16.38 14.02
N LYS A 74 3.96 -16.84 12.79
CA LYS A 74 4.88 -16.68 11.66
C LYS A 74 4.89 -15.23 11.16
N GLU A 75 3.74 -14.56 11.14
CA GLU A 75 3.62 -13.13 10.83
C GLU A 75 4.40 -12.27 11.82
N GLU A 76 4.31 -12.59 13.12
CA GLU A 76 5.09 -11.89 14.15
C GLU A 76 6.60 -12.12 13.98
N SER A 77 7.01 -13.35 13.69
CA SER A 77 8.42 -13.67 13.43
C SER A 77 8.95 -12.91 12.22
N LEU A 78 8.19 -12.87 11.12
CA LEU A 78 8.54 -12.11 9.91
C LEU A 78 8.68 -10.62 10.22
N LYS A 79 7.72 -10.05 10.96
CA LYS A 79 7.76 -8.64 11.37
C LYS A 79 9.01 -8.31 12.20
N ASN A 80 9.44 -9.22 13.07
CA ASN A 80 10.65 -9.04 13.87
C ASN A 80 11.92 -9.15 13.02
N GLU A 81 11.97 -10.09 12.08
CA GLU A 81 13.08 -10.24 11.12
C GLU A 81 13.22 -9.00 10.23
N THR A 82 12.11 -8.50 9.65
CA THR A 82 12.11 -7.26 8.85
C THR A 82 12.61 -6.06 9.66
N ARG A 83 12.21 -5.94 10.93
CA ARG A 83 12.72 -4.85 11.81
C ARG A 83 14.22 -4.98 12.07
N ALA A 84 14.73 -6.20 12.22
CA ALA A 84 16.15 -6.45 12.41
C ALA A 84 16.95 -6.10 11.14
N GLU A 85 16.45 -6.48 9.96
CA GLU A 85 17.04 -6.12 8.67
C GLU A 85 17.08 -4.60 8.47
N GLN A 86 15.97 -3.90 8.72
CA GLN A 86 15.90 -2.43 8.64
C GLN A 86 16.92 -1.76 9.57
N LYS A 87 17.06 -2.29 10.79
CA LYS A 87 18.03 -1.77 11.75
C LYS A 87 19.47 -1.97 11.25
N LEU A 88 19.77 -3.15 10.71
CA LEU A 88 21.09 -3.47 10.16
C LEU A 88 21.41 -2.60 8.93
N GLU A 89 20.43 -2.38 8.06
CA GLU A 89 20.57 -1.51 6.89
C GLU A 89 20.89 -0.06 7.31
N MET A 90 20.20 0.46 8.32
CA MET A 90 20.47 1.80 8.87
C MET A 90 21.87 1.90 9.50
N GLU A 91 22.31 0.85 10.20
CA GLU A 91 23.66 0.79 10.78
C GLU A 91 24.73 0.74 9.69
N LEU A 92 24.52 -0.06 8.64
CA LEU A 92 25.41 -0.10 7.46
C LEU A 92 25.47 1.25 6.75
N ILE A 93 24.32 1.90 6.56
CA ILE A 93 24.26 3.26 6.00
C ILE A 93 25.06 4.23 6.86
N ASN A 94 24.89 4.22 8.19
CA ASN A 94 25.63 5.11 9.07
C ASN A 94 27.14 4.85 9.07
N LEU A 95 27.58 3.61 8.85
CA LEU A 95 29.01 3.25 8.78
C LEU A 95 29.64 3.56 7.41
N THR A 96 28.84 3.55 6.34
CA THR A 96 29.32 3.75 4.95
C THR A 96 29.02 5.13 4.39
N ALA A 97 28.17 5.92 5.06
CA ALA A 97 27.80 7.27 4.67
C ALA A 97 29.02 8.19 4.73
N VAL A 98 29.30 8.83 3.60
CA VAL A 98 30.32 9.86 3.43
C VAL A 98 29.72 11.24 3.67
N ALA A 99 28.45 11.43 3.28
CA ALA A 99 27.72 12.66 3.51
C ALA A 99 26.22 12.39 3.64
N ARG A 100 25.54 13.19 4.45
CA ARG A 100 24.09 13.19 4.63
C ARG A 100 23.61 14.63 4.68
N VAL A 101 22.62 14.96 3.85
CA VAL A 101 21.97 16.28 3.81
C VAL A 101 20.46 16.09 3.92
N GLN A 102 19.83 16.86 4.79
CA GLN A 102 18.39 16.95 4.90
C GLN A 102 17.90 18.26 4.29
N TYR A 103 16.80 18.20 3.57
CA TYR A 103 16.17 19.35 2.94
C TYR A 103 14.64 19.16 2.89
N GLY A 104 13.93 20.09 2.27
CA GLY A 104 12.47 20.04 2.16
C GLY A 104 11.98 20.24 0.73
N LEU A 105 11.07 19.39 0.30
CA LEU A 105 10.36 19.46 -0.97
C LEU A 105 9.01 20.14 -0.76
N LEU A 106 8.70 21.15 -1.57
CA LEU A 106 7.43 21.85 -1.48
C LEU A 106 6.43 21.24 -2.45
N ALA A 107 5.34 20.70 -1.92
CA ALA A 107 4.25 20.09 -2.65
C ALA A 107 2.94 20.80 -2.35
N VAL A 108 1.90 20.50 -3.14
CA VAL A 108 0.56 21.05 -2.96
C VAL A 108 -0.43 19.89 -3.05
N ASP A 109 -1.43 19.89 -2.18
CA ASP A 109 -2.50 18.89 -2.18
C ASP A 109 -3.68 19.26 -3.07
N GLU A 110 -4.69 18.38 -3.11
CA GLU A 110 -5.93 18.58 -3.89
C GLU A 110 -6.75 19.82 -3.49
N ASN A 111 -6.52 20.36 -2.28
CA ASN A 111 -7.21 21.55 -1.77
C ASN A 111 -6.40 22.85 -2.00
N ASN A 112 -5.31 22.77 -2.77
CA ASN A 112 -4.35 23.87 -2.97
C ASN A 112 -3.66 24.30 -1.66
N VAL A 113 -3.48 23.40 -0.70
CA VAL A 113 -2.69 23.66 0.50
C VAL A 113 -1.26 23.19 0.25
N GLY A 114 -0.29 24.06 0.51
CA GLY A 114 1.13 23.72 0.37
C GLY A 114 1.65 22.95 1.58
N HIS A 115 2.55 22.00 1.33
CA HIS A 115 3.17 21.15 2.35
C HIS A 115 4.69 21.08 2.14
N LEU A 116 5.44 20.97 3.25
CA LEU A 116 6.88 20.68 3.21
C LEU A 116 7.09 19.20 3.50
N ILE A 117 7.69 18.50 2.55
CA ILE A 117 7.96 17.06 2.64
C ILE A 117 9.47 16.88 2.83
N PRO A 118 9.91 16.28 3.95
CA PRO A 118 11.32 16.02 4.18
C PRO A 118 11.94 15.15 3.07
N VAL A 119 13.13 15.54 2.63
CA VAL A 119 13.98 14.71 1.78
C VAL A 119 15.35 14.59 2.42
N GLU A 120 15.88 13.38 2.43
CA GLU A 120 17.24 13.09 2.86
C GLU A 120 18.05 12.55 1.69
N VAL A 121 19.20 13.16 1.43
CA VAL A 121 20.17 12.69 0.45
C VAL A 121 21.38 12.14 1.20
N ILE A 122 21.72 10.88 0.92
CA ILE A 122 22.87 10.19 1.50
C ILE A 122 23.81 9.77 0.39
N ILE A 123 25.08 10.11 0.53
CA ILE A 123 26.16 9.62 -0.33
C ILE A 123 26.94 8.58 0.47
N LYS A 124 27.03 7.35 -0.03
CA LYS A 124 27.82 6.27 0.59
C LYS A 124 28.78 5.65 -0.42
N ASN A 125 29.83 4.97 0.06
CA ASN A 125 30.68 4.18 -0.84
C ASN A 125 29.86 3.05 -1.49
N GLY A 126 30.03 2.85 -2.79
CA GLY A 126 29.19 1.94 -3.58
C GLY A 126 29.72 1.76 -5.00
N SER A 127 28.81 1.50 -5.95
CA SER A 127 29.16 1.20 -7.34
C SER A 127 28.44 2.11 -8.35
N GLY A 128 27.99 3.29 -7.91
CA GLY A 128 27.32 4.27 -8.76
C GLY A 128 25.83 4.06 -8.91
N ASN A 129 25.18 3.39 -7.96
CA ASN A 129 23.75 3.18 -7.97
C ASN A 129 22.99 4.38 -7.39
N LEU A 130 21.80 4.61 -7.91
CA LEU A 130 20.82 5.56 -7.39
C LEU A 130 19.65 4.79 -6.80
N PHE A 131 19.41 4.96 -5.50
CA PHE A 131 18.30 4.37 -4.78
C PHE A 131 17.32 5.48 -4.40
N LEU A 132 16.06 5.31 -4.81
CA LEU A 132 14.96 6.20 -4.44
C LEU A 132 14.03 5.43 -3.50
N ASN A 133 13.93 5.89 -2.26
CA ASN A 133 13.02 5.35 -1.26
C ASN A 133 11.91 6.37 -1.01
N VAL A 134 10.66 5.92 -1.15
CA VAL A 134 9.48 6.76 -0.97
C VAL A 134 8.57 6.10 0.04
N ALA A 135 8.19 6.83 1.08
CA ALA A 135 7.29 6.34 2.13
C ALA A 135 6.24 7.37 2.52
N ASN A 136 5.03 6.90 2.80
CA ASN A 136 3.91 7.70 3.32
C ASN A 136 3.51 8.92 2.46
N VAL A 137 3.83 8.91 1.16
CA VAL A 137 3.55 10.00 0.23
C VAL A 137 3.11 9.45 -1.13
N LEU A 138 2.28 10.21 -1.86
CA LEU A 138 1.93 9.88 -3.25
C LEU A 138 2.95 10.55 -4.18
N VAL A 139 3.33 9.86 -5.25
CA VAL A 139 4.30 10.37 -6.23
C VAL A 139 3.72 10.25 -7.63
N ASP A 140 4.04 11.23 -8.47
CA ASP A 140 3.66 11.18 -9.88
C ASP A 140 4.65 10.31 -10.70
N GLU A 141 4.30 10.06 -11.95
CA GLU A 141 5.09 9.29 -12.90
C GLU A 141 6.44 9.94 -13.27
N THR A 142 6.65 11.22 -12.95
CA THR A 142 7.83 11.99 -13.33
C THR A 142 8.92 11.99 -12.26
N LEU A 143 8.63 11.55 -11.03
CA LEU A 143 9.59 11.61 -9.92
C LEU A 143 10.87 10.85 -10.23
N GLN A 144 10.78 9.65 -10.81
CA GLN A 144 11.96 8.84 -11.09
C GLN A 144 12.90 9.51 -12.10
N SER A 145 12.37 10.05 -13.20
CA SER A 145 13.19 10.74 -14.21
C SER A 145 13.75 12.04 -13.67
N SER A 146 12.95 12.82 -12.93
CA SER A 146 13.40 14.06 -12.30
C SER A 146 14.55 13.81 -11.31
N VAL A 147 14.47 12.76 -10.49
CA VAL A 147 15.54 12.36 -9.58
C VAL A 147 16.82 11.95 -10.33
N GLN A 148 16.70 11.24 -11.45
CA GLN A 148 17.86 10.88 -12.28
C GLN A 148 18.55 12.12 -12.86
N THR A 149 17.78 13.05 -13.45
CA THR A 149 18.30 14.32 -13.95
C THR A 149 18.92 15.15 -12.83
N ALA A 150 18.28 15.23 -11.66
CA ALA A 150 18.80 15.95 -10.51
C ALA A 150 20.17 15.43 -10.06
N VAL A 151 20.35 14.11 -9.99
CA VAL A 151 21.64 13.50 -9.63
C VAL A 151 22.68 13.70 -10.74
N HIS A 152 22.27 13.64 -12.00
CA HIS A 152 23.15 13.91 -13.14
C HIS A 152 23.69 15.33 -13.11
N VAL A 153 22.80 16.32 -13.01
CA VAL A 153 23.17 17.74 -12.94
C VAL A 153 24.00 18.03 -11.69
N ALA A 154 23.62 17.49 -10.53
CA ALA A 154 24.39 17.69 -9.30
C ALA A 154 25.83 17.17 -9.41
N ARG A 155 26.01 16.01 -10.05
CA ARG A 155 27.33 15.42 -10.33
C ARG A 155 28.17 16.33 -11.22
N ASP A 156 27.55 16.88 -12.27
CA ASP A 156 28.20 17.70 -13.27
C ASP A 156 28.62 19.07 -12.70
N ILE A 157 27.77 19.68 -11.86
CA ILE A 157 28.07 20.91 -11.10
C ILE A 157 29.19 20.67 -10.09
N ALA A 158 29.05 19.67 -9.23
CA ALA A 158 30.02 19.39 -8.18
C ALA A 158 31.37 18.86 -8.72
N ARG A 159 31.43 18.51 -10.02
CA ARG A 159 32.60 17.92 -10.69
C ARG A 159 33.12 16.67 -9.96
N LYS A 160 32.22 15.89 -9.35
CA LYS A 160 32.57 14.68 -8.59
C LYS A 160 32.13 13.43 -9.34
N SER A 161 32.97 12.40 -9.36
CA SER A 161 32.54 11.09 -9.86
C SER A 161 31.59 10.43 -8.85
N LEU A 162 30.60 9.73 -9.38
CA LEU A 162 29.72 8.83 -8.63
C LEU A 162 30.04 7.35 -8.89
N SER A 163 31.05 7.01 -9.70
CA SER A 163 31.34 5.61 -10.07
C SER A 163 31.60 4.68 -8.87
N ASP A 164 32.11 5.22 -7.76
CA ASP A 164 32.44 4.53 -6.51
C ASP A 164 31.50 4.94 -5.35
N LYS A 165 30.39 5.63 -5.66
CA LYS A 165 29.47 6.17 -4.67
C LYS A 165 28.03 5.92 -5.04
N ASP A 166 27.28 5.35 -4.12
CA ASP A 166 25.84 5.24 -4.26
C ASP A 166 25.17 6.50 -3.69
N VAL A 167 24.10 6.93 -4.37
CA VAL A 167 23.23 8.03 -3.93
C VAL A 167 21.92 7.43 -3.46
N LEU A 168 21.55 7.68 -2.22
CA LEU A 168 20.23 7.33 -1.68
C LEU A 168 19.44 8.61 -1.48
N ILE A 169 18.22 8.63 -2.01
CA ILE A 169 17.26 9.71 -1.84
C ILE A 169 16.05 9.15 -1.12
N ASN A 170 15.85 9.59 0.12
CA ASN A 170 14.72 9.19 0.94
C ASN A 170 13.72 10.33 1.00
N ILE A 171 12.52 10.10 0.49
CA ILE A 171 11.39 11.02 0.57
C ILE A 171 10.35 10.38 1.47
N GLU A 172 10.20 10.92 2.68
CA GLU A 172 9.27 10.38 3.66
C GLU A 172 8.45 11.51 4.26
N SER A 173 7.13 11.39 4.11
CA SER A 173 6.19 12.32 4.74
C SER A 173 5.74 11.77 6.11
N PRO A 174 5.53 12.62 7.13
CA PRO A 174 4.90 12.21 8.37
C PRO A 174 3.52 11.55 8.11
N ALA A 175 3.17 10.55 8.91
CA ALA A 175 1.95 9.76 8.71
C ALA A 175 0.63 10.56 8.78
N GLU A 176 0.68 11.79 9.32
CA GLU A 176 -0.41 12.75 9.44
C GLU A 176 -0.64 13.61 8.18
N THR A 177 0.30 13.58 7.22
CA THR A 177 0.28 14.37 5.98
C THR A 177 -0.02 13.47 4.76
N ARG A 178 -0.93 12.49 4.94
CA ARG A 178 -1.36 11.56 3.88
C ARG A 178 -2.19 12.28 2.82
N GLY A 179 -1.95 11.97 1.55
CA GLY A 179 -2.71 12.52 0.42
C GLY A 179 -2.01 13.64 -0.36
N VAL A 180 -0.83 14.08 0.09
CA VAL A 180 -0.02 15.03 -0.69
C VAL A 180 0.71 14.29 -1.81
N VAL A 181 0.62 14.84 -3.02
CA VAL A 181 1.32 14.32 -4.20
C VAL A 181 2.61 15.12 -4.39
N VAL A 182 3.76 14.45 -4.29
CA VAL A 182 5.05 15.02 -4.71
C VAL A 182 5.13 14.90 -6.22
N SER A 183 5.04 16.04 -6.89
CA SER A 183 5.34 16.08 -8.33
C SER A 183 6.84 16.09 -8.56
N GLY A 184 7.30 15.13 -9.37
CA GLY A 184 8.70 14.95 -9.71
C GLY A 184 9.32 16.20 -10.33
N GLU A 185 8.66 16.79 -11.32
CA GLU A 185 9.13 18.00 -12.01
C GLU A 185 9.52 19.09 -11.00
N SER A 186 8.58 19.52 -10.15
CA SER A 186 8.83 20.67 -9.26
C SER A 186 9.79 20.41 -8.08
N ALA A 187 10.09 19.14 -7.80
CA ALA A 187 11.04 18.72 -6.76
C ALA A 187 12.49 18.67 -7.27
N GLY A 188 12.69 18.59 -8.60
CA GLY A 188 13.99 18.32 -9.21
C GLY A 188 15.08 19.32 -8.79
N GLY A 189 14.79 20.63 -8.80
CA GLY A 189 15.74 21.65 -8.39
C GLY A 189 16.15 21.54 -6.92
N ALA A 190 15.21 21.26 -6.02
CA ALA A 190 15.47 21.08 -4.60
C ALA A 190 16.30 19.82 -4.32
N ILE A 191 16.01 18.71 -5.01
CA ILE A 191 16.79 17.47 -4.92
C ILE A 191 18.20 17.67 -5.47
N THR A 192 18.34 18.43 -6.57
CA THR A 192 19.64 18.76 -7.15
C THR A 192 20.49 19.55 -6.16
N LEU A 193 19.92 20.59 -5.53
CA LEU A 193 20.60 21.39 -4.52
C LEU A 193 21.06 20.55 -3.32
N ALA A 194 20.18 19.69 -2.79
CA ALA A 194 20.51 18.76 -1.71
C ALA A 194 21.63 17.79 -2.10
N THR A 195 21.62 17.31 -3.34
CA THR A 195 22.64 16.41 -3.87
C THR A 195 23.98 17.12 -4.07
N ILE A 196 23.99 18.36 -4.58
CA ILE A 196 25.20 19.18 -4.67
C ILE A 196 25.81 19.36 -3.28
N ALA A 197 25.01 19.80 -2.30
CA ALA A 197 25.47 19.98 -0.92
C ALA A 197 26.08 18.69 -0.35
N ALA A 198 25.42 17.54 -0.57
CA ALA A 198 25.89 16.25 -0.08
C ALA A 198 27.19 15.82 -0.78
N LEU A 199 27.30 16.01 -2.09
CA LEU A 199 28.51 15.71 -2.85
C LEU A 199 29.67 16.58 -2.39
N GLU A 200 29.45 17.86 -2.17
CA GLU A 200 30.47 18.81 -1.76
C GLU A 200 30.83 18.74 -0.27
N GLY A 201 30.00 18.08 0.55
CA GLY A 201 30.14 18.06 2.00
C GLY A 201 29.82 19.42 2.64
N LYS A 202 28.96 20.20 1.99
CA LYS A 202 28.49 21.52 2.47
C LYS A 202 27.10 21.39 3.09
N MET A 203 26.72 22.41 3.87
CA MET A 203 25.38 22.51 4.44
C MET A 203 24.50 23.46 3.63
N ILE A 204 23.21 23.12 3.52
CA ILE A 204 22.21 24.07 3.04
C ILE A 204 21.82 24.98 4.20
N LYS A 205 21.67 26.28 3.93
CA LYS A 205 21.23 27.27 4.92
C LYS A 205 19.81 26.91 5.41
N ASN A 206 19.67 26.66 6.71
CA ASN A 206 18.46 26.17 7.39
C ASN A 206 17.17 27.02 7.25
N LYS A 207 17.14 28.05 6.39
CA LYS A 207 15.98 28.94 6.17
C LYS A 207 15.78 29.33 4.69
N VAL A 208 16.43 28.64 3.76
CA VAL A 208 16.28 28.85 2.32
C VAL A 208 15.62 27.61 1.73
N LEU A 209 14.41 27.76 1.20
CA LEU A 209 13.70 26.69 0.50
C LEU A 209 13.57 27.03 -0.98
N MET A 210 13.56 26.02 -1.84
CA MET A 210 13.41 26.21 -3.29
C MET A 210 12.44 25.23 -3.91
N THR A 211 11.91 25.59 -5.07
CA THR A 211 11.18 24.70 -5.98
C THR A 211 11.59 25.01 -7.42
N GLY A 212 11.41 24.06 -8.32
CA GLY A 212 11.76 24.25 -9.71
C GLY A 212 12.00 22.94 -10.42
N THR A 213 11.67 22.89 -11.71
CA THR A 213 12.00 21.75 -12.56
C THR A 213 13.45 21.86 -12.98
N ILE A 214 14.27 20.85 -12.68
CA ILE A 214 15.66 20.86 -13.13
C ILE A 214 15.76 20.26 -14.52
N ASN A 215 16.46 20.96 -15.42
CA ASN A 215 16.77 20.47 -16.75
C ASN A 215 18.24 20.06 -16.85
N GLU A 216 18.58 19.19 -17.80
CA GLU A 216 19.95 18.73 -18.06
C GLU A 216 20.93 19.87 -18.39
N ASP A 217 20.44 21.01 -18.88
CA ASP A 217 21.23 22.22 -19.16
C ASP A 217 21.40 23.14 -17.94
N HIS A 218 21.06 22.63 -16.75
CA HIS A 218 21.11 23.30 -15.44
C HIS A 218 20.03 24.37 -15.23
N SER A 219 19.19 24.65 -16.24
CA SER A 219 18.13 25.64 -16.10
C SER A 219 17.02 25.17 -15.15
N ILE A 220 16.41 26.12 -14.46
CA ILE A 220 15.28 25.91 -13.57
C ILE A 220 13.98 26.27 -14.29
N GLY A 221 13.23 25.25 -14.66
CA GLY A 221 11.92 25.32 -15.31
C GLY A 221 10.78 25.65 -14.35
N ARG A 222 9.65 26.04 -14.96
CA ARG A 222 8.46 26.53 -14.28
C ARG A 222 7.76 25.46 -13.45
N ILE A 223 7.00 25.90 -12.47
CA ILE A 223 6.25 25.06 -11.55
C ILE A 223 4.80 25.52 -11.38
N GLY A 224 3.93 24.59 -10.99
CA GLY A 224 2.56 24.90 -10.56
C GLY A 224 2.49 25.40 -9.11
N ALA A 225 1.47 26.22 -8.84
CA ALA A 225 1.11 26.71 -7.50
C ALA A 225 2.27 27.38 -6.71
N PRO A 226 2.96 28.38 -7.30
CA PRO A 226 4.12 29.00 -6.65
C PRO A 226 3.76 29.74 -5.36
N ARG A 227 2.55 30.31 -5.26
CA ARG A 227 2.09 31.04 -4.07
C ARG A 227 1.87 30.09 -2.89
N GLU A 228 1.18 28.97 -3.12
CA GLU A 228 0.87 27.95 -2.12
C GLU A 228 2.15 27.33 -1.56
N LYS A 229 3.13 27.06 -2.44
CA LYS A 229 4.45 26.58 -2.05
C LYS A 229 5.25 27.61 -1.25
N ALA A 230 5.17 28.89 -1.60
CA ALA A 230 5.82 29.95 -0.84
C ALA A 230 5.20 30.12 0.56
N LEU A 231 3.89 29.97 0.69
CA LEU A 231 3.20 29.96 1.98
C LEU A 231 3.65 28.78 2.85
N ALA A 232 3.72 27.58 2.28
CA ALA A 232 4.25 26.41 2.98
C ALA A 232 5.71 26.61 3.42
N ALA A 233 6.54 27.22 2.57
CA ALA A 233 7.91 27.55 2.92
C ALA A 233 7.97 28.49 4.14
N LYS A 234 7.14 29.53 4.15
CA LYS A 234 7.01 30.48 5.27
C LYS A 234 6.53 29.80 6.54
N GLU A 235 5.48 28.98 6.46
CA GLU A 235 4.91 28.26 7.61
C GLU A 235 5.93 27.32 8.26
N ASN A 236 6.86 26.81 7.45
CA ASN A 236 7.99 26.00 7.91
C ASN A 236 9.24 26.84 8.26
N GLY A 237 9.11 28.16 8.42
CA GLY A 237 10.15 29.03 8.95
C GLY A 237 11.22 29.49 7.95
N ALA A 238 11.01 29.30 6.64
CA ALA A 238 11.90 29.87 5.63
C ALA A 238 11.88 31.40 5.68
N VAL A 239 13.05 32.02 5.50
CA VAL A 239 13.17 33.48 5.34
C VAL A 239 13.33 33.86 3.88
N MET A 240 13.79 32.91 3.07
CA MET A 240 13.98 33.08 1.63
C MET A 240 13.39 31.88 0.89
N PHE A 241 12.61 32.17 -0.15
CA PHE A 241 12.04 31.20 -1.07
C PHE A 241 12.57 31.45 -2.48
N LEU A 242 13.22 30.45 -3.05
CA LEU A 242 13.75 30.49 -4.42
C LEU A 242 12.73 29.87 -5.38
N VAL A 243 12.38 30.61 -6.42
CA VAL A 243 11.35 30.25 -7.39
C VAL A 243 11.91 30.40 -8.82
N PRO A 244 11.41 29.65 -9.82
CA PRO A 244 11.89 29.80 -11.20
C PRO A 244 11.76 31.22 -11.73
N ALA A 245 12.68 31.62 -12.61
CA ALA A 245 12.67 32.94 -13.23
C ALA A 245 11.33 33.27 -13.90
N GLY A 246 10.80 34.46 -13.61
CA GLY A 246 9.52 34.95 -14.13
C GLY A 246 8.29 34.50 -13.32
N GLN A 247 8.44 33.73 -12.25
CA GLN A 247 7.32 33.27 -11.40
C GLN A 247 7.22 33.99 -10.06
N LYS A 248 8.12 34.93 -9.73
CA LYS A 248 7.98 35.72 -8.49
C LYS A 248 6.69 36.52 -8.42
N ILE A 249 6.19 36.99 -9.56
CA ILE A 249 4.92 37.74 -9.62
C ILE A 249 3.71 36.86 -9.25
N GLU A 250 3.76 35.56 -9.57
CA GLU A 250 2.71 34.60 -9.24
C GLU A 250 2.70 34.26 -7.74
N VAL A 251 3.85 34.37 -7.07
CA VAL A 251 3.94 34.22 -5.60
C VAL A 251 3.22 35.37 -4.90
N GLY A 252 3.41 36.61 -5.35
CA GLY A 252 2.91 37.82 -4.70
C GLY A 252 3.58 38.09 -3.34
N ASP A 253 2.97 38.96 -2.52
CA ASP A 253 3.45 39.17 -1.16
C ASP A 253 2.94 38.03 -0.25
N VAL A 254 3.90 37.33 0.36
CA VAL A 254 3.68 36.27 1.33
C VAL A 254 4.39 36.57 2.66
N GLY A 255 5.16 37.66 2.77
CA GLY A 255 5.88 38.04 3.99
C GLY A 255 7.22 37.30 4.24
N ILE A 256 7.80 36.69 3.20
CA ILE A 256 9.20 36.19 3.18
C ILE A 256 9.90 36.69 1.92
N GLU A 257 11.24 36.67 1.89
CA GLU A 257 11.98 37.10 0.72
C GLU A 257 11.79 36.09 -0.43
N VAL A 258 11.33 36.56 -1.58
CA VAL A 258 11.20 35.72 -2.80
C VAL A 258 12.26 36.14 -3.81
N ARG A 259 13.10 35.18 -4.21
CA ARG A 259 14.19 35.34 -5.18
C ARG A 259 13.95 34.46 -6.38
N GLU A 260 14.16 35.02 -7.56
CA GLU A 260 14.12 34.28 -8.81
C GLU A 260 15.48 33.67 -9.09
N VAL A 261 15.48 32.41 -9.55
CA VAL A 261 16.67 31.68 -9.97
C VAL A 261 16.45 31.14 -11.38
N ALA A 262 17.41 31.34 -12.27
CA ALA A 262 17.33 30.86 -13.65
C ALA A 262 18.06 29.52 -13.82
N THR A 263 19.13 29.29 -13.05
CA THR A 263 19.88 28.03 -13.05
C THR A 263 20.12 27.51 -11.64
N ILE A 264 20.58 26.27 -11.53
CA ILE A 264 20.91 25.66 -10.23
C ILE A 264 22.10 26.35 -9.55
N GLU A 265 23.06 26.88 -10.30
CA GLU A 265 24.20 27.63 -9.77
C GLU A 265 23.76 28.92 -9.07
N ASP A 266 22.74 29.60 -9.60
CA ASP A 266 22.14 30.76 -8.92
C ASP A 266 21.59 30.33 -7.54
N ALA A 267 20.84 29.22 -7.52
CA ALA A 267 20.28 28.69 -6.29
C ALA A 267 21.35 28.22 -5.30
N GLU A 268 22.41 27.57 -5.79
CA GLU A 268 23.56 27.12 -5.01
C GLU A 268 24.21 28.30 -4.27
N SER A 269 24.50 29.39 -4.98
CA SER A 269 25.14 30.59 -4.42
C SER A 269 24.32 31.23 -3.29
N LEU A 270 22.99 31.10 -3.36
CA LEU A 270 22.07 31.66 -2.38
C LEU A 270 21.82 30.70 -1.21
N ALA A 271 21.74 29.40 -1.46
CA ALA A 271 21.25 28.42 -0.51
C ALA A 271 22.35 27.60 0.19
N ILE A 272 23.50 27.38 -0.42
CA ILE A 272 24.61 26.62 0.19
C ILE A 272 25.58 27.57 0.89
N SER A 273 26.05 27.20 2.08
CA SER A 273 27.08 27.96 2.79
C SER A 273 28.46 27.69 2.18
N SER A 274 29.26 28.76 2.03
CA SER A 274 30.68 28.69 1.65
C SER A 274 31.52 27.90 2.66
#